data_AF-A0A1V3XBH6-F1
#
_entry.id   AF-A0A1V3XBH6-F1
#
_cell.length_a   1.000
_cell.length_b   1.000
_cell.length_c   1.000
_cell.angle_alpha   90.00
_cell.angle_beta   90.00
_cell.angle_gamma   90.00
#
_symmetry.space_group_name_H-M   'P 1'
#
loop_
_entity.id
_entity.type
_entity.pdbx_description
1 polymer ?
#
loop_
_entity_poly.entity_id
_entity_poly.type
_entity_poly.pdbx_seq_one_letter_code
_entity_poly.pdbx_strand_id
1 'polypeptide(L)'
;MGRAARIYAGNRSSRPGTVERAPVWWRGLRLRAEAYSGPWYIAVHGEPGAESGFVRYRPLDTESWFVSEQRTIAVEDFFAPSTDAYLGLLRFLLGLDLIDRVVFWMLPVDDLLPWLLVDRRAAKVTRIYDETWLRVVDAYQALSARRYTGDGSVTVAVNDPLLPGNSTSFTITGDGAEPTRRRPQLHIGVHGLAAVLLGGTTWRSLAVAGLVRADDAAALATADRLFAVPETPHAGFFF
;
A
#
# COMPACT_ATOMS: atom_id res chain seq x y z
N MET A 1 -2.01 0.55 23.36
CA MET A 1 -1.83 -0.23 22.11
C MET A 1 -2.87 -1.32 21.87
N GLY A 2 -3.40 -2.01 22.90
CA GLY A 2 -4.42 -3.06 22.69
C GLY A 2 -5.67 -2.59 21.92
N ARG A 3 -6.10 -1.33 22.11
CA ARG A 3 -7.22 -0.75 21.34
C ARG A 3 -6.91 -0.63 19.84
N ALA A 4 -5.75 -0.08 19.46
CA ALA A 4 -5.33 0.04 18.06
C ALA A 4 -5.23 -1.33 17.36
N ALA A 5 -4.71 -2.34 18.05
CA ALA A 5 -4.66 -3.71 17.52
C ALA A 5 -6.07 -4.27 17.22
N ARG A 6 -7.05 -4.04 18.10
CA ARG A 6 -8.45 -4.44 17.86
C ARG A 6 -9.07 -3.68 16.69
N ILE A 7 -8.84 -2.37 16.61
CA ILE A 7 -9.34 -1.54 15.49
C ILE A 7 -8.78 -2.07 14.16
N TYR A 8 -7.47 -2.32 14.09
CA TYR A 8 -6.84 -2.86 12.88
C TYR A 8 -7.42 -4.21 12.47
N ALA A 9 -7.51 -5.15 13.41
CA ALA A 9 -8.02 -6.49 13.14
C ALA A 9 -9.50 -6.50 12.71
N GLY A 10 -10.31 -5.60 13.30
CA GLY A 10 -11.74 -5.48 13.01
C GLY A 10 -12.10 -4.72 11.73
N ASN A 11 -11.18 -3.90 11.20
CA ASN A 11 -11.45 -3.00 10.07
C ASN A 11 -10.48 -3.25 8.91
N ARG A 12 -10.32 -4.50 8.46
CA ARG A 12 -9.38 -4.85 7.38
C ARG A 12 -9.63 -4.01 6.12
N SER A 13 -8.57 -3.39 5.60
CA SER A 13 -8.63 -2.66 4.33
C SER A 13 -8.70 -3.64 3.15
N SER A 14 -9.49 -3.30 2.13
CA SER A 14 -9.52 -4.00 0.84
C SER A 14 -8.38 -3.58 -0.09
N ARG A 15 -7.61 -2.56 0.28
CA ARG A 15 -6.52 -2.05 -0.55
C ARG A 15 -5.44 -3.13 -0.75
N PRO A 16 -5.00 -3.38 -2.00
CA PRO A 16 -3.90 -4.29 -2.28
C PRO A 16 -2.65 -3.97 -1.44
N GLY A 17 -1.90 -4.98 -1.03
CA GLY A 17 -0.70 -4.79 -0.20
C GLY A 17 -0.97 -4.70 1.31
N THR A 18 -2.22 -4.61 1.76
CA THR A 18 -2.54 -4.71 3.19
C THR A 18 -2.12 -6.07 3.76
N VAL A 19 -1.27 -6.08 4.78
CA VAL A 19 -0.77 -7.29 5.46
C VAL A 19 -1.24 -7.33 6.90
N GLU A 20 -1.59 -8.52 7.41
CA GLU A 20 -1.95 -8.67 8.82
C GLU A 20 -0.80 -8.28 9.75
N ARG A 21 -1.10 -7.41 10.73
CA ARG A 21 -0.16 -7.05 11.80
C ARG A 21 -0.24 -8.08 12.92
N ALA A 22 0.67 -9.06 12.90
CA ALA A 22 0.73 -10.14 13.88
C ALA A 22 0.91 -9.63 15.33
N PRO A 23 0.48 -10.38 16.37
CA PRO A 23 0.61 -9.97 17.77
C PRO A 23 2.03 -9.59 18.21
N VAL A 24 3.06 -10.22 17.65
CA VAL A 24 4.46 -9.91 17.94
C VAL A 24 4.85 -8.51 17.46
N TRP A 25 4.29 -8.05 16.33
CA TRP A 25 4.52 -6.70 15.81
C TRP A 25 3.97 -5.65 16.78
N TRP A 26 2.74 -5.83 17.25
CA TRP A 26 2.13 -4.93 18.25
C TRP A 26 2.91 -4.91 19.57
N ARG A 27 3.45 -6.05 19.99
CA ARG A 27 4.32 -6.13 21.18
C ARG A 27 5.61 -5.33 20.97
N GLY A 28 6.26 -5.48 19.83
CA GLY A 28 7.45 -4.72 19.46
C GLY A 28 7.18 -3.22 19.43
N LEU A 29 6.07 -2.82 18.83
CA LEU A 29 5.63 -1.43 18.81
C LEU A 29 5.45 -0.85 20.22
N ARG A 30 4.86 -1.64 21.13
CA ARG A 30 4.67 -1.24 22.54
C ARG A 30 6.00 -1.03 23.24
N LEU A 31 6.94 -1.97 23.09
CA LEU A 31 8.26 -1.87 23.71
C LEU A 31 9.02 -0.63 23.19
N ARG A 32 8.93 -0.31 21.89
CA ARG A 32 9.53 0.91 21.33
C ARG A 32 8.91 2.17 21.92
N ALA A 33 7.58 2.19 22.10
CA ALA A 33 6.89 3.32 22.71
C ALA A 33 7.20 3.47 24.21
N GLU A 34 7.36 2.36 24.94
CA GLU A 34 7.77 2.35 26.35
C GLU A 34 9.24 2.80 26.53
N ALA A 35 10.11 2.52 25.54
CA ALA A 35 11.51 2.95 25.54
C ALA A 35 11.73 4.40 25.08
N TYR A 36 10.74 5.01 24.42
CA TYR A 36 10.82 6.40 23.97
C TYR A 36 10.48 7.36 25.11
N SER A 37 11.41 8.27 25.44
CA SER A 37 11.24 9.24 26.53
C SER A 37 10.42 10.47 26.14
N GLY A 38 10.19 10.70 24.85
CA GLY A 38 9.41 11.84 24.36
C GLY A 38 7.90 11.60 24.38
N PRO A 39 7.10 12.67 24.26
CA PRO A 39 5.65 12.54 24.16
C PRO A 39 5.24 11.86 22.86
N TRP A 40 4.17 11.06 22.94
CA TRP A 40 3.49 10.49 21.79
C TRP A 40 2.01 10.34 22.11
N TYR A 41 1.19 10.34 21.06
CA TYR A 41 -0.25 10.42 21.17
C TYR A 41 -0.92 9.39 20.27
N ILE A 42 -2.12 8.97 20.67
CA ILE A 42 -3.03 8.21 19.83
C ILE A 42 -4.38 8.91 19.84
N ALA A 43 -4.93 9.16 18.66
CA ALA A 43 -6.34 9.47 18.50
C ALA A 43 -7.03 8.32 17.75
N VAL A 44 -8.31 8.12 18.05
CA VAL A 44 -9.15 7.08 17.44
C VAL A 44 -10.38 7.74 16.85
N HIS A 45 -10.89 7.17 15.77
CA HIS A 45 -12.13 7.59 15.12
C HIS A 45 -13.25 6.58 15.39
N GLY A 46 -14.45 7.08 15.67
CA GLY A 46 -15.64 6.29 15.95
C GLY A 46 -16.04 6.31 17.42
N GLU A 47 -17.24 5.79 17.69
CA GLU A 47 -17.79 5.73 19.05
C GLU A 47 -17.00 4.76 19.94
N PRO A 48 -16.99 4.96 21.26
CA PRO A 48 -16.35 4.04 22.19
C PRO A 48 -16.81 2.59 21.99
N GLY A 49 -15.89 1.70 21.62
CA GLY A 49 -16.15 0.27 21.35
C GLY A 49 -16.51 -0.06 19.90
N ALA A 50 -16.74 0.93 19.05
CA ALA A 50 -17.00 0.79 17.61
C ALA A 50 -16.00 1.61 16.78
N GLU A 51 -14.78 1.76 17.27
CA GLU A 51 -13.77 2.57 16.61
C GLU A 51 -13.33 1.94 15.27
N SER A 52 -13.24 2.77 14.23
CA SER A 52 -13.01 2.35 12.83
C SER A 52 -11.65 2.79 12.27
N GLY A 53 -10.93 3.65 12.99
CA GLY A 53 -9.59 4.09 12.60
C GLY A 53 -8.80 4.65 13.76
N PHE A 54 -7.50 4.80 13.57
CA PHE A 54 -6.63 5.44 14.54
C PHE A 54 -5.45 6.15 13.86
N VAL A 55 -4.89 7.12 14.58
CA VAL A 55 -3.63 7.77 14.22
C VAL A 55 -2.68 7.73 15.41
N ARG A 56 -1.40 7.44 15.15
CA ARG A 56 -0.30 7.60 16.10
C ARG A 56 0.60 8.73 15.62
N TYR A 57 0.86 9.69 16.49
CA TYR A 57 1.70 10.84 16.15
C TYR A 57 2.49 11.34 17.35
N ARG A 58 3.54 12.10 17.07
CA ARG A 58 4.35 12.76 18.10
C ARG A 58 4.86 14.12 17.61
N PRO A 59 5.07 15.10 18.50
CA PRO A 59 5.76 16.32 18.14
C PRO A 59 7.24 16.05 17.82
N LEU A 60 7.81 16.88 16.96
CA LEU A 60 9.23 16.92 16.64
C LEU A 60 9.88 18.13 17.31
N ASP A 61 11.18 18.05 17.57
CA ASP A 61 12.03 19.17 18.00
C ASP A 61 11.47 19.98 19.19
N THR A 62 10.92 19.26 20.19
CA THR A 62 10.15 19.83 21.30
C THR A 62 10.92 20.80 22.19
N GLU A 63 12.25 20.73 22.20
CA GLU A 63 13.11 21.63 23.00
C GLU A 63 12.91 23.11 22.63
N SER A 64 12.58 23.40 21.37
CA SER A 64 12.38 24.77 20.86
C SER A 64 10.91 25.11 20.61
N TRP A 65 9.97 24.28 21.08
CA TRP A 65 8.57 24.30 20.64
C TRP A 65 7.90 25.68 20.72
N PHE A 66 8.09 26.40 21.83
CA PHE A 66 7.42 27.68 22.08
C PHE A 66 8.06 28.88 21.36
N VAL A 67 9.24 28.70 20.78
CA VAL A 67 9.95 29.75 20.00
C VAL A 67 10.06 29.39 18.51
N SER A 68 9.63 28.18 18.13
CA SER A 68 9.66 27.71 16.75
C SER A 68 8.45 28.21 15.96
N GLU A 69 8.70 28.64 14.73
CA GLU A 69 7.66 28.93 13.73
C GLU A 69 7.32 27.70 12.87
N GLN A 70 7.86 26.53 13.21
CA GLN A 70 7.73 25.28 12.45
C GLN A 70 7.34 24.11 13.37
N ARG A 71 6.39 24.32 14.29
CA ARG A 71 5.90 23.30 15.22
C ARG A 71 5.29 22.14 14.44
N THR A 72 6.01 21.03 14.43
CA THR A 72 5.71 19.89 13.56
C THR A 72 5.29 18.68 14.38
N ILE A 73 4.21 18.04 13.97
CA ILE A 73 3.91 16.67 14.40
C ILE A 73 4.20 15.70 13.27
N ALA A 74 4.71 14.53 13.63
CA ALA A 74 4.91 13.44 12.71
C ALA A 74 3.92 12.31 13.00
N VAL A 75 3.14 11.95 11.99
CA VAL A 75 2.18 10.85 12.00
C VAL A 75 2.90 9.57 11.57
N GLU A 76 3.14 8.68 12.53
CA GLU A 76 3.92 7.45 12.35
C GLU A 76 3.09 6.24 11.95
N ASP A 77 1.78 6.28 12.21
CA ASP A 77 0.85 5.22 11.86
C ASP A 77 -0.52 5.84 11.63
N PHE A 78 -1.02 5.78 10.39
CA PHE A 78 -2.30 6.36 10.00
C PHE A 78 -3.17 5.26 9.41
N PHE A 79 -4.04 4.69 10.24
CA PHE A 79 -4.91 3.60 9.85
C PHE A 79 -6.35 4.08 9.76
N ALA A 80 -6.79 4.31 8.52
CA ALA A 80 -8.09 4.89 8.22
C ALA A 80 -8.72 4.19 7.00
N PRO A 81 -9.23 2.95 7.15
CA PRO A 81 -9.67 2.11 6.03
C PRO A 81 -11.01 2.54 5.41
N SER A 82 -11.76 3.43 6.07
CA SER A 82 -13.00 4.01 5.52
C SER A 82 -12.84 5.50 5.26
N THR A 83 -13.62 6.04 4.31
CA THR A 83 -13.66 7.48 4.02
C THR A 83 -13.97 8.30 5.26
N ASP A 84 -14.91 7.88 6.09
CA ASP A 84 -15.28 8.61 7.31
C ASP A 84 -14.12 8.64 8.31
N ALA A 85 -13.45 7.50 8.54
CA ALA A 85 -12.28 7.46 9.41
C ALA A 85 -11.14 8.32 8.88
N TYR A 86 -10.90 8.29 7.56
CA TYR A 86 -9.86 9.07 6.92
C TYR A 86 -10.11 10.57 7.09
N LEU A 87 -11.30 11.05 6.71
CA LEU A 87 -11.66 12.46 6.82
C LEU A 87 -11.75 12.92 8.27
N GLY A 88 -12.25 12.08 9.18
CA GLY A 88 -12.37 12.38 10.60
C GLY A 88 -11.01 12.55 11.28
N LEU A 89 -10.09 11.61 11.08
CA LEU A 89 -8.74 11.69 11.63
C LEU A 89 -7.93 12.84 10.99
N LEU A 90 -8.12 13.08 9.70
CA LEU A 90 -7.46 14.21 9.03
C LEU A 90 -7.95 15.55 9.58
N ARG A 91 -9.27 15.73 9.75
CA ARG A 91 -9.84 16.92 10.41
C ARG A 91 -9.29 17.11 11.82
N PHE A 92 -9.18 16.02 12.60
CA PHE A 92 -8.58 16.07 13.92
C PHE A 92 -7.14 16.60 13.86
N LEU A 93 -6.28 16.01 13.02
CA LEU A 93 -4.87 16.41 12.91
C LEU A 93 -4.70 17.85 12.44
N LEU A 94 -5.46 18.27 11.43
CA LEU A 94 -5.39 19.62 10.85
C LEU A 94 -6.07 20.68 11.73
N GLY A 95 -6.89 20.26 12.71
CA GLY A 95 -7.52 21.14 13.69
C GLY A 95 -6.77 21.24 15.02
N LEU A 96 -5.60 20.60 15.15
CA LEU A 96 -4.79 20.73 16.36
C LEU A 96 -4.19 22.14 16.45
N ASP A 97 -4.52 22.84 17.53
CA ASP A 97 -3.90 24.12 17.86
C ASP A 97 -2.39 23.97 18.11
N LEU A 98 -1.64 25.05 17.89
CA LEU A 98 -0.18 25.13 18.04
C LEU A 98 0.62 24.20 17.12
N ILE A 99 -0.01 23.67 16.05
CA ILE A 99 0.65 22.89 15.01
C ILE A 99 0.76 23.73 13.75
N ASP A 100 1.99 23.94 13.27
CA ASP A 100 2.23 24.60 11.98
C ASP A 100 2.32 23.56 10.84
N ARG A 101 2.74 22.32 11.16
CA ARG A 101 2.97 21.27 10.15
C ARG A 101 2.56 19.88 10.63
N VAL A 102 1.87 19.15 9.78
CA VAL A 102 1.60 17.72 9.92
C VAL A 102 2.40 16.97 8.87
N VAL A 103 3.30 16.09 9.31
CA VAL A 103 4.11 15.25 8.43
C VAL A 103 3.63 13.81 8.55
N PHE A 104 3.11 13.25 7.48
CA PHE A 104 2.81 11.82 7.41
C PHE A 104 4.06 11.06 7.00
N TRP A 105 4.51 10.12 7.85
CA TRP A 105 5.66 9.28 7.53
C TRP A 105 5.40 8.36 6.35
N MET A 106 4.17 7.84 6.26
CA MET A 106 3.72 6.96 5.19
C MET A 106 2.28 7.30 4.85
N LEU A 107 2.03 7.50 3.57
CA LEU A 107 0.73 7.50 2.92
C LEU A 107 0.89 6.78 1.59
N PRO A 108 -0.19 6.24 1.02
CA PRO A 108 -0.11 5.71 -0.32
C PRO A 108 0.20 6.81 -1.36
N VAL A 109 0.79 6.43 -2.49
CA VAL A 109 1.19 7.40 -3.54
C VAL A 109 0.00 8.05 -4.24
N ASP A 110 -1.17 7.41 -4.20
CA ASP A 110 -2.44 7.92 -4.72
C ASP A 110 -3.32 8.58 -3.64
N ASP A 111 -2.74 8.92 -2.48
CA ASP A 111 -3.48 9.55 -1.39
C ASP A 111 -4.19 10.84 -1.83
N LEU A 112 -5.42 11.01 -1.36
CA LEU A 112 -6.32 12.09 -1.79
C LEU A 112 -6.10 13.40 -1.04
N LEU A 113 -5.18 13.46 -0.06
CA LEU A 113 -4.95 14.63 0.80
C LEU A 113 -4.86 15.95 0.01
N PRO A 114 -4.11 16.08 -1.10
CA PRO A 114 -4.06 17.34 -1.86
C PRO A 114 -5.42 17.77 -2.42
N TRP A 115 -6.31 16.83 -2.74
CA TRP A 115 -7.63 17.10 -3.30
C TRP A 115 -8.65 17.55 -2.25
N LEU A 116 -8.38 17.31 -0.96
CA LEU A 116 -9.25 17.69 0.14
C LEU A 116 -9.00 19.10 0.65
N LEU A 117 -7.92 19.75 0.20
CA LEU A 117 -7.54 21.09 0.63
C LEU A 117 -7.94 22.13 -0.42
N VAL A 118 -8.39 23.30 0.04
CA VAL A 118 -8.66 24.46 -0.83
C VAL A 118 -7.37 24.88 -1.54
N ASP A 119 -6.27 25.04 -0.80
CA ASP A 119 -4.93 25.15 -1.38
C ASP A 119 -4.28 23.77 -1.46
N ARG A 120 -4.35 23.15 -2.64
CA ARG A 120 -3.75 21.83 -2.91
C ARG A 120 -2.23 21.80 -2.69
N ARG A 121 -1.55 22.95 -2.79
CA ARG A 121 -0.09 23.05 -2.63
C ARG A 121 0.34 23.02 -1.16
N ALA A 122 -0.60 23.13 -0.23
CA ALA A 122 -0.33 22.96 1.19
C ALA A 122 0.04 21.50 1.53
N ALA A 123 -0.51 20.53 0.80
CA ALA A 123 -0.07 19.14 0.85
C ALA A 123 1.10 18.92 -0.12
N LYS A 124 2.28 18.59 0.42
CA LYS A 124 3.49 18.39 -0.39
C LYS A 124 4.01 16.97 -0.20
N VAL A 125 4.16 16.25 -1.31
CA VAL A 125 4.95 15.03 -1.34
C VAL A 125 6.42 15.44 -1.22
N THR A 126 7.03 15.14 -0.08
CA THR A 126 8.42 15.51 0.17
C THR A 126 9.39 14.44 -0.32
N ARG A 127 8.98 13.17 -0.28
CA ARG A 127 9.78 12.00 -0.68
C ARG A 127 8.87 10.86 -1.14
N ILE A 128 9.42 10.01 -2.01
CA ILE A 128 8.83 8.73 -2.42
C ILE A 128 9.91 7.67 -2.22
N TYR A 129 9.55 6.56 -1.58
CA TYR A 129 10.42 5.43 -1.31
C TYR A 129 9.76 4.13 -1.78
N ASP A 130 10.57 3.11 -2.03
CA ASP A 130 10.08 1.74 -2.09
C ASP A 130 9.53 1.30 -0.73
N GLU A 131 8.45 0.53 -0.75
CA GLU A 131 7.81 -0.04 0.45
C GLU A 131 7.90 -1.56 0.44
N THR A 132 7.13 -2.21 -0.45
CA THR A 132 7.02 -3.66 -0.48
C THR A 132 7.92 -4.27 -1.55
N TRP A 133 8.87 -5.11 -1.12
CA TRP A 133 9.63 -5.99 -1.99
C TRP A 133 9.01 -7.38 -2.00
N LEU A 134 8.23 -7.67 -3.04
CA LEU A 134 7.49 -8.92 -3.13
C LEU A 134 8.31 -10.03 -3.80
N ARG A 135 8.25 -11.24 -3.25
CA ARG A 135 8.71 -12.47 -3.90
C ARG A 135 7.54 -13.43 -4.09
N VAL A 136 7.25 -13.75 -5.35
CA VAL A 136 6.34 -14.84 -5.68
C VAL A 136 7.05 -16.18 -5.43
N VAL A 137 6.54 -16.94 -4.47
CA VAL A 137 7.06 -18.28 -4.13
C VAL A 137 6.37 -19.34 -4.98
N ASP A 138 5.05 -19.22 -5.15
CA ASP A 138 4.23 -20.07 -6.01
C ASP A 138 3.44 -19.19 -6.98
N ALA A 139 3.81 -19.22 -8.26
CA ALA A 139 3.21 -18.38 -9.29
C ALA A 139 1.77 -18.78 -9.60
N TYR A 140 1.44 -20.08 -9.55
CA TYR A 140 0.08 -20.55 -9.80
C TYR A 140 -0.86 -20.11 -8.68
N GLN A 141 -0.48 -20.30 -7.42
CA GLN A 141 -1.29 -19.87 -6.28
C GLN A 141 -1.44 -18.35 -6.25
N ALA A 142 -0.36 -17.60 -6.49
CA ALA A 142 -0.42 -16.14 -6.52
C ALA A 142 -1.35 -15.61 -7.62
N LEU A 143 -1.26 -16.15 -8.83
CA LEU A 143 -2.07 -15.72 -9.96
C LEU A 143 -3.53 -16.19 -9.84
N SER A 144 -3.79 -17.40 -9.34
CA SER A 144 -5.15 -17.93 -9.19
C SER A 144 -5.92 -17.32 -8.01
N ALA A 145 -5.23 -16.92 -6.93
CA ALA A 145 -5.84 -16.22 -5.80
C ALA A 145 -6.19 -14.75 -6.11
N ARG A 146 -5.52 -14.15 -7.10
CA ARG A 146 -5.74 -12.77 -7.54
C ARG A 146 -7.03 -12.67 -8.36
N ARG A 147 -7.82 -11.63 -8.10
CA ARG A 147 -8.95 -11.25 -8.98
C ARG A 147 -8.48 -10.35 -10.12
N TYR A 148 -9.08 -10.52 -11.29
CA TYR A 148 -8.82 -9.72 -12.49
C TYR A 148 -10.08 -8.97 -12.88
N THR A 149 -9.95 -7.95 -13.74
CA THR A 149 -11.08 -7.13 -14.18
C THR A 149 -11.12 -6.93 -15.68
N GLY A 150 -12.31 -6.66 -16.22
CA GLY A 150 -12.51 -6.37 -17.63
C GLY A 150 -12.44 -7.59 -18.54
N ASP A 151 -12.57 -7.31 -19.84
CA ASP A 151 -12.69 -8.34 -20.87
C ASP A 151 -11.34 -8.65 -21.55
N GLY A 152 -11.28 -9.84 -22.14
CA GLY A 152 -10.16 -10.31 -22.94
C GLY A 152 -9.37 -11.43 -22.27
N SER A 153 -8.30 -11.83 -22.94
CA SER A 153 -7.43 -12.93 -22.52
C SER A 153 -5.99 -12.61 -22.91
N VAL A 154 -5.05 -12.89 -22.01
CA VAL A 154 -3.63 -12.82 -22.31
C VAL A 154 -2.91 -14.07 -21.81
N THR A 155 -2.05 -14.66 -22.63
CA THR A 155 -1.17 -15.75 -22.22
C THR A 155 0.21 -15.21 -21.86
N VAL A 156 0.66 -15.44 -20.64
CA VAL A 156 1.93 -14.96 -20.08
C VAL A 156 2.82 -16.15 -19.74
N ALA A 157 4.04 -16.18 -20.29
CA ALA A 157 5.11 -17.07 -19.84
C ALA A 157 5.87 -16.43 -18.68
N VAL A 158 5.86 -17.09 -17.53
CA VAL A 158 6.67 -16.72 -16.36
C VAL A 158 7.96 -17.53 -16.37
N ASN A 159 9.07 -16.88 -16.07
CA ASN A 159 10.38 -17.53 -15.89
C ASN A 159 10.93 -17.23 -14.49
N ASP A 160 11.30 -18.28 -13.76
CA ASP A 160 11.89 -18.22 -12.43
C ASP A 160 13.08 -19.19 -12.35
N PRO A 161 14.32 -18.70 -12.49
CA PRO A 161 15.51 -19.53 -12.40
C PRO A 161 15.75 -20.12 -11.01
N LEU A 162 15.22 -19.50 -9.96
CA LEU A 162 15.46 -19.92 -8.57
C LEU A 162 14.43 -20.96 -8.11
N LEU A 163 13.18 -20.85 -8.58
CA LEU A 163 12.13 -21.82 -8.32
C LEU A 163 11.56 -22.31 -9.67
N PRO A 164 12.19 -23.29 -10.33
CA PRO A 164 11.83 -23.71 -11.68
C PRO A 164 10.36 -24.15 -11.84
N GLY A 165 9.71 -24.59 -10.76
CA GLY A 165 8.28 -24.91 -10.75
C GLY A 165 7.36 -23.73 -11.13
N ASN A 166 7.82 -22.49 -10.95
CA ASN A 166 7.10 -21.29 -11.38
C ASN A 166 7.25 -21.00 -12.89
N SER A 167 8.20 -21.66 -13.56
CA SER A 167 8.53 -21.40 -14.97
C SER A 167 7.53 -22.09 -15.90
N THR A 168 6.34 -21.50 -16.03
CA THR A 168 5.24 -22.01 -16.84
C THR A 168 4.44 -20.88 -17.49
N SER A 169 3.51 -21.21 -18.38
CA SER A 169 2.62 -20.25 -19.02
C SER A 169 1.23 -20.28 -18.40
N PHE A 170 0.62 -19.09 -18.25
CA PHE A 170 -0.72 -18.91 -17.73
C PHE A 170 -1.59 -18.19 -18.74
N THR A 171 -2.83 -18.63 -18.95
CA THR A 171 -3.86 -17.81 -19.59
C THR A 171 -4.60 -17.07 -18.49
N ILE A 172 -4.67 -15.74 -18.62
CA ILE A 172 -5.31 -14.85 -17.67
C ILE A 172 -6.49 -14.17 -18.36
N THR A 173 -7.66 -14.23 -17.71
CA THR A 173 -8.91 -13.58 -18.12
C THR A 173 -9.53 -12.88 -16.90
N GLY A 174 -10.67 -12.20 -17.08
CA GLY A 174 -11.43 -11.64 -15.95
C GLY A 174 -11.86 -12.68 -14.91
N ASP A 175 -12.02 -13.94 -15.30
CA ASP A 175 -12.48 -15.03 -14.42
C ASP A 175 -11.34 -15.64 -13.58
N GLY A 176 -10.08 -15.44 -13.97
CA GLY A 176 -8.95 -16.03 -13.26
C GLY A 176 -7.71 -16.26 -14.13
N ALA A 177 -6.76 -17.00 -13.57
CA ALA A 177 -5.52 -17.37 -14.23
C ALA A 177 -5.29 -18.87 -14.12
N GLU A 178 -5.08 -19.53 -15.25
CA GLU A 178 -4.92 -20.99 -15.33
C GLU A 178 -3.66 -21.38 -16.11
N PRO A 179 -2.92 -22.42 -15.69
CA PRO A 179 -1.80 -22.97 -16.45
C PRO A 179 -2.22 -23.37 -17.86
N THR A 180 -1.34 -23.15 -18.84
CA THR A 180 -1.65 -23.44 -20.23
C THR A 180 -0.43 -23.85 -21.04
N ARG A 181 -0.69 -24.49 -22.18
CA ARG A 181 0.30 -24.78 -23.23
C ARG A 181 0.13 -23.89 -24.47
N ARG A 182 -0.79 -22.91 -24.44
CA ARG A 182 -0.95 -21.94 -25.52
C ARG A 182 0.33 -21.14 -25.71
N ARG A 183 0.57 -20.68 -26.94
CA ARG A 183 1.71 -19.82 -27.26
C ARG A 183 1.63 -18.55 -26.40
N PRO A 184 2.66 -18.22 -25.60
CA PRO A 184 2.67 -17.00 -24.81
C PRO A 184 2.71 -15.77 -25.71
N GLN A 185 2.02 -14.71 -25.28
CA GLN A 185 2.00 -13.40 -25.90
C GLN A 185 2.94 -12.44 -25.16
N LEU A 186 3.10 -12.65 -23.85
CA LEU A 186 4.00 -11.91 -22.97
C LEU A 186 4.98 -12.86 -22.31
N HIS A 187 6.21 -12.42 -22.10
CA HIS A 187 7.23 -13.13 -21.33
C HIS A 187 7.73 -12.21 -20.22
N ILE A 188 7.78 -12.75 -19.00
CA ILE A 188 8.16 -11.99 -17.82
C ILE A 188 8.99 -12.86 -16.86
N GLY A 189 10.00 -12.26 -16.23
CA GLY A 189 10.68 -12.89 -15.09
C GLY A 189 9.84 -12.81 -13.82
N VAL A 190 10.06 -13.71 -12.86
CA VAL A 190 9.30 -13.72 -11.59
C VAL A 190 9.37 -12.39 -10.82
N HIS A 191 10.48 -11.64 -10.94
CA HIS A 191 10.62 -10.31 -10.34
C HIS A 191 9.70 -9.28 -11.00
N GLY A 192 9.57 -9.33 -12.32
CA GLY A 192 8.61 -8.51 -13.06
C GLY A 192 7.18 -8.86 -12.66
N LEU A 193 6.87 -10.16 -12.56
CA LEU A 193 5.56 -10.63 -12.11
C LEU A 193 5.24 -10.08 -10.71
N ALA A 194 6.20 -10.17 -9.78
CA ALA A 194 6.03 -9.65 -8.42
C ALA A 194 5.74 -8.13 -8.41
N ALA A 195 6.35 -7.35 -9.30
CA ALA A 195 6.12 -5.92 -9.40
C ALA A 195 4.70 -5.56 -9.89
N VAL A 196 4.14 -6.30 -10.86
CA VAL A 196 2.78 -6.04 -11.37
C VAL A 196 1.68 -6.73 -10.58
N LEU A 197 2.00 -7.74 -9.77
CA LEU A 197 1.00 -8.60 -9.13
C LEU A 197 -0.01 -7.80 -8.28
N LEU A 198 0.47 -6.83 -7.50
CA LEU A 198 -0.40 -6.01 -6.65
C LEU A 198 -0.94 -4.74 -7.34
N GLY A 199 -0.61 -4.52 -8.62
CA GLY A 199 -1.03 -3.35 -9.38
C GLY A 199 -0.24 -2.07 -9.08
N GLY A 200 0.97 -2.18 -8.51
CA GLY A 200 1.86 -1.04 -8.22
C GLY A 200 2.60 -0.49 -9.45
N THR A 201 2.57 -1.21 -10.56
CA THR A 201 3.09 -0.78 -11.87
C THR A 201 2.28 -1.44 -12.98
N THR A 202 2.56 -1.04 -14.22
CA THR A 202 1.85 -1.54 -15.40
C THR A 202 2.74 -2.47 -16.23
N TRP A 203 2.12 -3.39 -16.98
CA TRP A 203 2.82 -4.25 -17.95
C TRP A 203 3.51 -3.42 -19.01
N ARG A 204 2.87 -2.32 -19.45
CA ARG A 204 3.49 -1.37 -20.38
C ARG A 204 4.76 -0.73 -19.81
N SER A 205 4.73 -0.26 -18.56
CA SER A 205 5.92 0.29 -17.89
C SER A 205 7.04 -0.74 -17.80
N LEU A 206 6.72 -1.98 -17.45
CA LEU A 206 7.71 -3.06 -17.41
C LEU A 206 8.28 -3.41 -18.78
N ALA A 207 7.47 -3.33 -19.85
CA ALA A 207 7.94 -3.56 -21.21
C ALA A 207 8.92 -2.46 -21.65
N VAL A 208 8.62 -1.19 -21.36
CA VAL A 208 9.53 -0.06 -21.60
C VAL A 208 10.85 -0.24 -20.83
N ALA A 209 10.78 -0.77 -19.61
CA ALA A 209 11.95 -1.07 -18.79
C ALA A 209 12.71 -2.35 -19.21
N GLY A 210 12.25 -3.07 -20.24
CA GLY A 210 12.88 -4.32 -20.70
C GLY A 210 12.64 -5.53 -19.78
N LEU A 211 11.74 -5.42 -18.80
CA LEU A 211 11.40 -6.51 -17.86
C LEU A 211 10.27 -7.42 -18.39
N VAL A 212 9.52 -6.95 -19.39
CA VAL A 212 8.52 -7.73 -20.12
C VAL A 212 8.86 -7.70 -21.61
N ARG A 213 8.85 -8.86 -22.24
CA ARG A 213 8.90 -8.99 -23.71
C ARG A 213 7.51 -9.29 -24.23
N ALA A 214 7.01 -8.47 -25.15
CA ALA A 214 5.72 -8.66 -25.80
C ALA A 214 5.92 -8.81 -27.32
N ASP A 215 5.21 -9.74 -27.94
CA ASP A 215 5.18 -9.85 -29.40
C ASP A 215 4.21 -8.83 -30.03
N ASP A 216 3.23 -8.34 -29.26
CA ASP A 216 2.18 -7.40 -29.68
C ASP A 216 1.82 -6.43 -28.54
N ALA A 217 1.72 -5.14 -28.86
CA ALA A 217 1.31 -4.09 -27.92
C ALA A 217 -0.14 -4.26 -27.42
N ALA A 218 -1.03 -4.90 -28.20
CA ALA A 218 -2.40 -5.17 -27.76
C ALA A 218 -2.45 -6.16 -26.59
N ALA A 219 -1.47 -7.08 -26.47
CA ALA A 219 -1.36 -7.98 -25.34
C ALA A 219 -0.99 -7.23 -24.05
N LEU A 220 -0.11 -6.23 -24.13
CA LEU A 220 0.22 -5.36 -22.99
C LEU A 220 -0.99 -4.57 -22.51
N ALA A 221 -1.76 -3.97 -23.44
CA ALA A 221 -2.97 -3.23 -23.09
C ALA A 221 -4.04 -4.13 -22.45
N THR A 222 -4.15 -5.38 -22.90
CA THR A 222 -5.06 -6.37 -22.30
C THR A 222 -4.60 -6.76 -20.89
N ALA A 223 -3.30 -7.00 -20.70
CA ALA A 223 -2.73 -7.29 -19.40
C ALA A 223 -2.89 -6.12 -18.41
N ASP A 224 -2.69 -4.88 -18.86
CA ASP A 224 -2.90 -3.68 -18.04
C ASP A 224 -4.36 -3.58 -17.55
N ARG A 225 -5.35 -3.86 -18.42
CA ARG A 225 -6.76 -3.89 -18.01
C ARG A 225 -7.05 -5.00 -17.01
N LEU A 226 -6.61 -6.23 -17.30
CA LEU A 226 -6.80 -7.39 -16.42
C LEU A 226 -6.16 -7.16 -15.04
N PHE A 227 -5.01 -6.48 -15.00
CA PHE A 227 -4.27 -6.20 -13.78
C PHE A 227 -4.63 -4.87 -13.10
N ALA A 228 -5.56 -4.10 -13.64
CA ALA A 228 -5.98 -2.85 -13.03
C ALA A 228 -6.53 -3.05 -11.61
N VAL A 229 -6.19 -2.12 -10.73
CA VAL A 229 -6.68 -2.02 -9.35
C VAL A 229 -7.23 -0.61 -9.13
N PRO A 230 -8.29 -0.44 -8.32
CA PRO A 230 -8.89 0.88 -8.09
C PRO A 230 -7.99 1.78 -7.23
N GLU A 231 -7.10 1.18 -6.43
CA GLU A 231 -6.16 1.85 -5.54
C GLU A 231 -4.78 1.22 -5.70
N THR A 232 -3.74 2.05 -5.68
CA THR A 232 -2.35 1.60 -5.67
C THR A 232 -2.06 0.78 -4.40
N PRO A 233 -1.20 -0.24 -4.48
CA PRO A 233 -0.91 -1.07 -3.32
C PRO A 233 -0.19 -0.30 -2.22
N HIS A 234 -0.54 -0.59 -0.96
CA HIS A 234 0.08 0.01 0.22
C HIS A 234 -0.02 -0.93 1.42
N ALA A 235 1.09 -1.16 2.12
CA ALA A 235 1.11 -1.97 3.34
C ALA A 235 0.88 -1.14 4.60
N GLY A 236 1.43 0.07 4.65
CA GLY A 236 1.22 1.05 5.72
C GLY A 236 1.92 0.70 7.03
N PHE A 237 2.92 -0.17 7.01
CA PHE A 237 3.84 -0.45 8.12
C PHE A 237 5.06 -1.27 7.66
N PHE A 238 6.10 -1.34 8.49
CA PHE A 238 7.30 -2.16 8.27
C PHE A 238 7.42 -3.29 9.31
N PHE A 239 8.07 -4.39 8.94
CA PHE A 239 8.34 -5.55 9.80
C PHE A 239 9.72 -6.16 9.53
#